data_AF-A0A7S7TVJ1-F1
#
_entry.id   AF-A0A7S7TVJ1-F1
#
_cell.length_a   1.000
_cell.length_b   1.000
_cell.length_c   1.000
_cell.angle_alpha   90.00
_cell.angle_beta   90.00
_cell.angle_gamma   90.00
#
_symmetry.space_group_name_H-M   'P 1'
#
loop_
_entity.id
_entity.type
_entity.pdbx_description
1 polymer ?
#
loop_
_entity_poly.entity_id
_entity_poly.type
_entity_poly.pdbx_seq_one_letter_code
_entity_poly.pdbx_strand_id
1 'polypeptide(L)'
;MRMNLVFLVGMFCGVSTLAHGQSNAERYMLQERCGKRAAEVFAKEYSSPSHMTEDGERQTSNYRNHYSEKLNKCFFLEISLFTKTGKVSNLLRLYDLNENKEYASYWDTSDMSFIDCVVGETRCKSQEEWYKLAKPYLED
;
A
#
# COMPACT_ATOMS: atom_id res chain seq x y z
N MET A 1 65.61 6.53 10.89
CA MET A 1 65.23 6.36 9.47
C MET A 1 64.07 7.31 9.16
N ARG A 2 64.25 8.20 8.18
CA ARG A 2 63.19 9.03 7.60
C ARG A 2 62.42 8.17 6.60
N MET A 3 61.09 8.21 6.60
CA MET A 3 60.32 7.79 5.41
C MET A 3 58.98 8.53 5.34
N ASN A 4 59.02 9.63 4.60
CA ASN A 4 58.07 10.12 3.60
C ASN A 4 56.56 10.04 3.86
N LEU A 5 56.05 11.24 4.14
CA LEU A 5 54.74 11.76 3.79
C LEU A 5 54.44 11.51 2.31
N VAL A 6 53.34 10.83 1.99
CA VAL A 6 52.74 10.84 0.65
C VAL A 6 51.33 11.40 0.78
N PHE A 7 51.15 12.63 0.30
CA PHE A 7 49.85 13.25 0.12
C PHE A 7 49.15 12.56 -1.07
N LEU A 8 48.06 11.84 -0.81
CA LEU A 8 47.10 11.47 -1.83
C LEU A 8 45.98 12.52 -1.84
N VAL A 9 46.09 13.47 -2.77
CA VAL A 9 44.99 14.36 -3.15
C VAL A 9 44.01 13.51 -3.96
N GLY A 10 42.99 12.98 -3.28
CA GLY A 10 41.86 12.32 -3.93
C GLY A 10 40.96 13.36 -4.59
N MET A 11 41.00 13.39 -5.93
CA MET A 11 40.11 14.18 -6.77
C MET A 11 38.66 13.71 -6.58
N PHE A 12 37.89 14.44 -5.76
CA PHE A 12 36.44 14.28 -5.68
C PHE A 12 35.81 14.81 -6.98
N CYS A 13 35.64 13.94 -7.97
CA CYS A 13 34.71 14.18 -9.05
C CYS A 13 33.30 14.13 -8.46
N GLY A 14 32.77 15.31 -8.12
CA GLY A 14 31.37 15.49 -7.75
C GLY A 14 30.50 15.06 -8.93
N VAL A 15 29.90 13.88 -8.83
CA VAL A 15 28.80 13.48 -9.72
C VAL A 15 27.61 14.33 -9.27
N SER A 16 27.38 15.43 -9.97
CA SER A 16 26.13 16.18 -9.89
C SER A 16 25.02 15.26 -10.36
N THR A 17 24.37 14.55 -9.45
CA THR A 17 23.09 13.90 -9.74
C THR A 17 22.11 14.99 -10.13
N LEU A 18 21.91 15.16 -11.44
CA LEU A 18 20.79 15.91 -11.98
C LEU A 18 19.52 15.24 -11.45
N ALA A 19 18.90 15.85 -10.44
CA ALA A 19 17.56 15.49 -10.01
C ALA A 19 16.60 15.87 -11.15
N HIS A 20 16.41 14.95 -12.11
CA HIS A 20 15.36 15.07 -13.11
C HIS A 20 14.04 14.79 -12.40
N GLY A 21 13.34 15.84 -12.00
CA GLY A 21 11.96 15.71 -11.52
C GLY A 21 11.10 15.14 -12.65
N GLN A 22 10.19 14.21 -12.32
CA GLN A 22 9.25 13.65 -13.29
C GLN A 22 8.40 14.77 -13.90
N SER A 23 8.22 14.74 -15.22
CA SER A 23 7.30 15.66 -15.89
C SER A 23 5.85 15.38 -15.48
N ASN A 24 4.98 16.38 -15.60
CA ASN A 24 3.55 16.19 -15.33
C ASN A 24 2.91 15.09 -16.19
N ALA A 25 3.39 14.93 -17.43
CA ALA A 25 2.93 13.87 -18.32
C ALA A 25 3.32 12.48 -17.79
N GLU A 26 4.57 12.30 -17.36
CA GLU A 26 5.02 11.02 -16.77
C GLU A 26 4.26 10.70 -15.47
N ARG A 27 4.06 11.69 -14.60
CA ARG A 27 3.28 11.55 -13.36
C ARG A 27 1.86 11.06 -13.65
N TYR A 28 1.18 11.70 -14.60
CA TYR A 28 -0.16 11.29 -15.02
C TYR A 28 -0.18 9.85 -15.57
N MET A 29 0.78 9.50 -16.43
CA MET A 29 0.86 8.14 -16.99
C MET A 29 1.10 7.07 -15.91
N LEU A 30 1.87 7.38 -14.87
CA LEU A 30 2.12 6.47 -13.75
C LEU A 30 0.86 6.28 -12.89
N GLN A 31 0.12 7.36 -12.62
CA GLN A 31 -1.18 7.30 -11.94
C GLN A 31 -2.21 6.48 -12.74
N GLU A 32 -2.33 6.73 -14.05
CA GLU A 32 -3.23 5.99 -14.94
C GLU A 32 -2.90 4.50 -14.98
N ARG A 33 -1.61 4.16 -15.12
CA ARG A 33 -1.14 2.77 -15.10
C ARG A 33 -1.48 2.08 -13.78
N CYS A 34 -1.28 2.79 -12.67
CA CYS A 34 -1.62 2.26 -11.34
C CYS A 34 -3.12 1.97 -11.23
N GLY A 35 -3.97 2.91 -11.64
CA GLY A 35 -5.43 2.73 -11.64
C GLY A 35 -5.88 1.56 -12.52
N LYS A 36 -5.34 1.45 -13.73
CA LYS A 36 -5.64 0.33 -14.62
C LYS A 36 -5.27 -1.02 -14.01
N ARG A 37 -4.06 -1.14 -13.45
CA ARG A 37 -3.59 -2.37 -12.82
C ARG A 37 -4.44 -2.75 -11.60
N ALA A 38 -4.81 -1.76 -10.78
CA ALA A 38 -5.71 -1.97 -9.65
C ALA A 38 -7.08 -2.51 -10.09
N ALA A 39 -7.66 -1.95 -11.15
CA ALA A 39 -8.92 -2.42 -11.71
C ALA A 39 -8.80 -3.86 -12.26
N GLU A 40 -7.72 -4.17 -12.96
CA GLU A 40 -7.44 -5.52 -13.48
C GLU A 40 -7.31 -6.56 -12.36
N VAL A 41 -6.55 -6.23 -11.30
CA VAL A 41 -6.41 -7.09 -10.11
C VAL A 41 -7.76 -7.30 -9.45
N PHE A 42 -8.51 -6.23 -9.21
CA PHE A 42 -9.83 -6.34 -8.57
C PHE A 42 -10.80 -7.19 -9.40
N ALA A 43 -10.86 -6.99 -10.72
CA ALA A 43 -11.75 -7.76 -11.59
C ALA A 43 -11.36 -9.24 -11.69
N LYS A 44 -10.07 -9.56 -11.55
CA LYS A 44 -9.57 -10.94 -11.57
C LYS A 44 -9.91 -11.70 -10.29
N GLU A 45 -9.75 -11.05 -9.13
CA GLU A 45 -9.95 -11.70 -7.83
C GLU A 45 -11.42 -11.64 -7.37
N TYR A 46 -12.18 -10.64 -7.81
CA TYR A 46 -13.58 -10.42 -7.41
C TYR A 46 -14.50 -10.49 -8.63
N SER A 47 -15.16 -11.63 -8.82
CA SER A 47 -16.14 -11.84 -9.89
C SER A 47 -17.39 -10.95 -9.76
N SER A 48 -17.70 -10.51 -8.54
CA SER A 48 -18.76 -9.55 -8.23
C SER A 48 -18.38 -8.71 -7.01
N PRO A 49 -18.68 -7.39 -6.99
CA PRO A 49 -18.50 -6.54 -5.81
C PRO A 49 -19.33 -7.00 -4.60
N SER A 50 -20.33 -7.85 -4.79
CA SER A 50 -21.04 -8.48 -3.69
C SER A 50 -21.47 -9.90 -4.05
N HIS A 51 -21.23 -10.84 -3.15
CA HIS A 51 -21.67 -12.21 -3.30
C HIS A 51 -22.08 -12.80 -1.96
N MET A 52 -22.96 -13.80 -2.02
CA MET A 52 -23.30 -14.63 -0.86
C MET A 52 -22.43 -15.87 -0.89
N THR A 53 -21.80 -16.18 0.22
CA THR A 53 -21.09 -17.44 0.43
C THR A 53 -22.10 -18.57 0.67
N GLU A 54 -21.65 -19.82 0.53
CA GLU A 54 -22.50 -21.00 0.77
C GLU A 54 -23.04 -21.08 2.20
N ASP A 55 -22.30 -20.54 3.18
CA ASP A 55 -22.67 -20.51 4.59
C ASP A 55 -23.54 -19.28 4.97
N GLY A 56 -24.04 -18.56 3.96
CA GLY A 56 -25.00 -17.46 4.13
C GLY A 56 -24.37 -16.15 4.59
N GLU A 57 -23.05 -15.99 4.49
CA GLU A 57 -22.37 -14.73 4.72
C GLU A 57 -22.44 -13.87 3.46
N ARG A 58 -22.71 -12.57 3.63
CA ARG A 58 -22.64 -11.60 2.53
C ARG A 58 -21.27 -10.94 2.56
N GLN A 59 -20.48 -11.16 1.52
CA GLN A 59 -19.27 -10.38 1.27
C GLN A 59 -19.59 -9.21 0.32
N THR A 60 -19.08 -8.02 0.65
CA THR A 60 -19.03 -6.87 -0.24
C THR A 60 -17.60 -6.40 -0.34
N SER A 61 -17.05 -6.35 -1.55
CA SER A 61 -15.68 -5.98 -1.82
C SER A 61 -15.62 -4.68 -2.61
N ASN A 62 -14.63 -3.85 -2.31
CA ASN A 62 -14.29 -2.64 -3.03
C ASN A 62 -12.78 -2.42 -2.96
N TYR A 63 -12.28 -1.42 -3.67
CA TYR A 63 -10.88 -1.04 -3.59
C TYR A 63 -10.66 0.47 -3.76
N ARG A 64 -9.48 0.91 -3.34
CA ARG A 64 -8.91 2.22 -3.71
C ARG A 64 -7.50 1.99 -4.24
N ASN A 65 -7.01 2.90 -5.06
CA ASN A 65 -5.63 2.90 -5.51
C ASN A 65 -4.99 4.28 -5.36
N HIS A 66 -3.67 4.30 -5.15
CA HIS A 66 -2.85 5.51 -5.09
C HIS A 66 -1.48 5.22 -5.66
N TYR A 67 -1.04 6.03 -6.62
CA TYR A 67 0.36 6.02 -7.02
C TYR A 67 1.11 7.04 -6.17
N SER A 68 2.02 6.58 -5.31
CA SER A 68 2.87 7.47 -4.52
C SER A 68 4.13 7.79 -5.29
N GLU A 69 4.34 9.07 -5.61
CA GLU A 69 5.56 9.56 -6.25
C GLU A 69 6.74 9.47 -5.29
N LYS A 70 6.50 9.80 -4.02
CA LYS A 70 7.52 9.74 -2.96
C LYS A 70 8.11 8.33 -2.82
N LEU A 71 7.26 7.31 -2.93
CA LEU A 71 7.67 5.92 -2.78
C LEU A 71 7.90 5.21 -4.12
N ASN A 72 7.53 5.84 -5.24
CA ASN A 72 7.54 5.26 -6.58
C ASN A 72 6.80 3.91 -6.64
N LYS A 73 5.62 3.84 -6.02
CA LYS A 73 4.85 2.61 -5.79
C LYS A 73 3.38 2.78 -6.16
N CYS A 74 2.74 1.69 -6.58
CA CYS A 74 1.31 1.66 -6.86
C CYS A 74 0.59 0.91 -5.74
N PHE A 75 -0.01 1.67 -4.83
CA PHE A 75 -0.75 1.13 -3.71
C PHE A 75 -2.17 0.76 -4.10
N PHE A 76 -2.61 -0.40 -3.62
CA PHE A 76 -3.95 -0.95 -3.74
C PHE A 76 -4.48 -1.28 -2.36
N LEU A 77 -5.55 -0.60 -1.96
CA LEU A 77 -6.27 -0.86 -0.73
C LEU A 77 -7.50 -1.70 -1.05
N GLU A 78 -7.44 -2.98 -0.69
CA GLU A 78 -8.59 -3.87 -0.68
C GLU A 78 -9.48 -3.55 0.53
N ILE A 79 -10.79 -3.50 0.30
CA ILE A 79 -11.79 -3.22 1.32
C ILE A 79 -12.87 -4.30 1.23
N SER A 80 -12.97 -5.14 2.26
CA SER A 80 -13.89 -6.27 2.30
C SER A 80 -14.77 -6.18 3.56
N LEU A 81 -16.09 -6.15 3.35
CA LEU A 81 -17.09 -6.14 4.41
C LEU A 81 -17.84 -7.46 4.41
N PHE A 82 -17.86 -8.15 5.54
CA PHE A 82 -18.56 -9.41 5.74
C PHE A 82 -19.74 -9.20 6.68
N THR A 83 -20.93 -9.63 6.27
CA THR A 83 -22.14 -9.55 7.11
C THR A 83 -22.77 -10.92 7.24
N LYS A 84 -22.96 -11.39 8.48
CA LYS A 84 -23.64 -12.66 8.78
C LYS A 84 -24.51 -12.52 10.03
N THR A 85 -25.81 -12.79 9.91
CA THR A 85 -26.75 -12.77 11.06
C THR A 85 -26.64 -11.52 11.96
N GLY A 86 -26.46 -10.34 11.36
CA GLY A 86 -26.34 -9.06 12.07
C GLY A 86 -24.94 -8.75 12.63
N LYS A 87 -23.99 -9.68 12.52
CA LYS A 87 -22.57 -9.43 12.78
C LYS A 87 -21.91 -8.84 11.54
N VAL A 88 -21.00 -7.90 11.77
CA VAL A 88 -20.20 -7.26 10.74
C VAL A 88 -18.72 -7.48 11.03
N SER A 89 -17.97 -7.82 10.00
CA SER A 89 -16.51 -7.87 10.02
C SER A 89 -15.96 -7.00 8.90
N ASN A 90 -14.90 -6.26 9.20
CA ASN A 90 -14.25 -5.39 8.23
C ASN A 90 -12.80 -5.83 8.03
N LEU A 91 -12.39 -5.98 6.77
CA LEU A 91 -11.05 -6.34 6.36
C LEU A 91 -10.49 -5.26 5.43
N LEU A 92 -9.34 -4.71 5.79
CA LEU A 92 -8.56 -3.82 4.95
C LEU A 92 -7.20 -4.47 4.69
N ARG A 93 -6.76 -4.49 3.43
CA ARG A 93 -5.41 -4.92 3.08
C ARG A 93 -4.78 -3.96 2.09
N LEU A 94 -3.56 -3.53 2.39
CA LEU A 94 -2.82 -2.57 1.58
C LEU A 94 -1.63 -3.26 0.91
N TYR A 95 -1.61 -3.23 -0.41
CA TYR A 95 -0.58 -3.84 -1.24
C TYR A 95 0.16 -2.81 -2.07
N ASP A 96 1.46 -3.01 -2.30
CA ASP A 96 2.14 -2.47 -3.49
C ASP A 96 1.96 -3.48 -4.64
N LEU A 97 1.19 -3.09 -5.66
CA LEU A 97 0.92 -3.95 -6.82
C LEU A 97 2.17 -4.21 -7.66
N ASN A 98 3.19 -3.34 -7.62
CA ASN A 98 4.39 -3.53 -8.41
C ASN A 98 5.23 -4.71 -7.88
N GLU A 99 5.36 -4.80 -6.57
CA GLU A 99 6.15 -5.84 -5.89
C GLU A 99 5.30 -7.01 -5.36
N ASN A 100 3.97 -6.91 -5.46
CA ASN A 100 3.03 -7.84 -4.83
C ASN A 100 3.31 -8.02 -3.33
N LYS A 101 3.55 -6.90 -2.64
CA LYS A 101 3.95 -6.87 -1.24
C LYS A 101 2.86 -6.24 -0.39
N GLU A 102 2.47 -6.92 0.69
CA GLU A 102 1.56 -6.36 1.70
C GLU A 102 2.30 -5.41 2.63
N TYR A 103 1.70 -4.25 2.89
CA TYR A 103 2.23 -3.19 3.76
C TYR A 103 1.38 -3.01 5.02
N ALA A 104 0.10 -3.33 4.98
CA ALA A 104 -0.78 -3.18 6.12
C ALA A 104 -2.01 -4.08 6.03
N SER A 105 -2.46 -4.54 7.20
CA SER A 105 -3.69 -5.31 7.37
C SER A 105 -4.51 -4.75 8.54
N TYR A 106 -5.82 -4.77 8.38
CA TYR A 106 -6.79 -4.54 9.44
C TYR A 106 -7.88 -5.60 9.34
N TRP A 107 -8.17 -6.28 10.42
CA TRP A 107 -9.33 -7.16 10.53
C TRP A 107 -9.99 -6.96 11.87
N ASP A 108 -11.23 -6.49 11.84
CA ASP A 108 -12.10 -6.39 13.01
C ASP A 108 -13.31 -7.29 12.85
N THR A 109 -13.62 -8.01 13.92
CA THR A 109 -14.75 -8.93 14.02
C THR A 109 -15.58 -8.53 15.22
N SER A 110 -16.83 -8.14 14.96
CA SER A 110 -17.76 -7.68 16.02
C SER A 110 -18.07 -8.75 17.09
N ASP A 111 -17.71 -10.01 16.87
CA ASP A 111 -18.05 -11.12 17.74
C ASP A 111 -16.91 -11.64 18.63
N MET A 112 -15.65 -11.46 18.25
CA MET A 112 -14.52 -11.99 19.01
C MET A 112 -13.78 -10.93 19.84
N SER A 113 -14.16 -9.65 19.76
CA SER A 113 -13.35 -8.54 20.30
C SER A 113 -11.89 -8.63 19.86
N PHE A 114 -11.66 -9.21 18.69
CA PHE A 114 -10.35 -9.46 18.11
C PHE A 114 -10.14 -8.47 16.98
N ILE A 115 -9.06 -7.69 17.10
CA ILE A 115 -8.59 -6.77 16.09
C ILE A 115 -7.18 -7.21 15.71
N ASP A 116 -7.01 -7.65 14.47
CA ASP A 116 -5.69 -7.69 13.84
C ASP A 116 -5.45 -6.34 13.15
N CYS A 117 -4.34 -5.67 13.48
CA CYS A 117 -4.08 -4.32 13.00
C CYS A 117 -2.57 -4.11 12.95
N VAL A 118 -2.02 -4.09 11.74
CA VAL A 118 -0.59 -3.93 11.50
C VAL A 118 -0.38 -2.99 10.32
N VAL A 119 0.56 -2.06 10.47
CA VAL A 119 1.06 -1.19 9.40
C VAL A 119 2.59 -1.23 9.43
N GLY A 120 3.20 -1.87 8.43
CA GLY A 120 4.62 -2.21 8.44
C GLY A 120 4.96 -3.10 9.64
N GLU A 121 5.77 -2.58 10.56
CA GLU A 121 6.16 -3.25 11.80
C GLU A 121 5.36 -2.76 13.02
N THR A 122 4.44 -1.80 12.83
CA THR A 122 3.70 -1.17 13.92
C THR A 122 2.35 -1.82 14.12
N ARG A 123 2.04 -2.23 15.35
CA ARG A 123 0.69 -2.66 15.74
C ARG A 123 -0.19 -1.47 16.09
N CYS A 124 -1.46 -1.56 15.72
CA CYS A 124 -2.49 -0.57 16.04
C CYS A 124 -3.68 -1.24 16.75
N LYS A 125 -4.66 -0.45 17.16
CA LYS A 125 -5.81 -0.90 17.98
C LYS A 125 -7.16 -0.54 17.41
N SER A 126 -7.21 0.26 16.34
CA SER A 126 -8.46 0.67 15.72
C SER A 126 -8.28 0.95 14.23
N GLN A 127 -9.38 0.93 13.49
CA GLN A 127 -9.39 1.32 12.08
C GLN A 127 -8.92 2.77 11.87
N GLU A 128 -9.25 3.68 12.80
CA GLU A 128 -8.81 5.08 12.70
C GLU A 128 -7.28 5.19 12.83
N GLU A 129 -6.69 4.46 13.78
CA GLU A 129 -5.24 4.39 13.94
C GLU A 129 -4.58 3.75 12.72
N TRP A 130 -5.19 2.70 12.17
CA TRP A 130 -4.75 2.06 10.94
C TRP A 130 -4.64 3.08 9.79
N TYR A 131 -5.69 3.89 9.56
CA TYR A 131 -5.66 4.91 8.51
C TYR A 131 -4.62 6.01 8.78
N LYS A 132 -4.43 6.43 10.04
CA LYS A 132 -3.40 7.41 10.41
C LYS A 132 -2.01 6.90 10.08
N LEU A 133 -1.72 5.63 10.40
CA LEU A 133 -0.43 5.00 10.12
C LEU A 133 -0.24 4.71 8.63
N ALA A 134 -1.30 4.31 7.92
CA ALA A 134 -1.26 3.98 6.50
C ALA A 134 -1.23 5.21 5.58
N LYS A 135 -1.52 6.41 6.12
CA LYS A 135 -1.58 7.67 5.37
C LYS A 135 -0.39 7.89 4.42
N PRO A 136 0.89 7.65 4.79
CA PRO A 136 2.03 7.84 3.88
C PRO A 136 2.03 6.97 2.63
N TYR A 137 1.16 5.95 2.57
CA TYR A 137 0.99 5.07 1.41
C TYR A 137 -0.27 5.38 0.60
N LEU A 138 -1.22 6.12 1.17
CA LEU A 138 -2.53 6.38 0.58
C LEU A 138 -2.65 7.79 0.00
N GLU A 139 -1.75 8.69 0.39
CA GLU A 139 -1.78 10.11 0.05
C GLU A 139 -0.34 10.63 -0.11
N ASP A 140 -0.17 11.62 -1.00
CA ASP A 140 1.07 12.38 -1.21
C ASP A 140 0.86 13.86 -0.80
#